data_AF-A0A7C9G3L7-F1
#
_entry.id   AF-A0A7C9G3L7-F1
#
_cell.length_a   1.000
_cell.length_b   1.000
_cell.length_c   1.000
_cell.angle_alpha   90.00
_cell.angle_beta   90.00
_cell.angle_gamma   90.00
#
_symmetry.space_group_name_H-M   'P 1'
#
loop_
_entity.id
_entity.type
_entity.pdbx_description
1 polymer ?
#
loop_
_entity_poly.entity_id
_entity_poly.type
_entity_poly.pdbx_seq_one_letter_code
_entity_poly.pdbx_strand_id
1 'polypeptide(L)'
;MENETNCKACYGLVNTKAKYCPHCRTPQNRLSAFKQYLPLIIIFLIIFFSVTFVKSTNNNEYQPPVSFVDHKDEIIVKSSELSFSDCGDCKKKINTVTIGMIENSSQYGWENFQIEVRFFNTEGKLIDSVSDSIYGLAVQPNSEVSFRVFERAAKPQEEYSSHKVYINDASNISDYY
;
A
#
# COMPACT_ATOMS: atom_id res chain seq x y z
N MET A 1 -79.44 -7.90 4.55
CA MET A 1 -78.74 -9.13 4.12
C MET A 1 -77.26 -8.80 4.07
N GLU A 2 -76.44 -9.37 4.94
CA GLU A 2 -74.98 -9.25 4.79
C GLU A 2 -74.57 -9.97 3.50
N ASN A 3 -73.78 -9.30 2.69
CA ASN A 3 -73.36 -9.84 1.40
C ASN A 3 -72.15 -10.76 1.64
N GLU A 4 -72.32 -12.05 1.40
CA GLU A 4 -71.32 -13.11 1.64
C GLU A 4 -70.68 -13.58 0.32
N THR A 5 -69.42 -14.00 0.40
CA THR A 5 -68.67 -14.54 -0.74
C THR A 5 -67.74 -15.66 -0.28
N ASN A 6 -67.30 -16.50 -1.22
CA ASN A 6 -66.41 -17.61 -0.91
C ASN A 6 -64.95 -17.14 -0.79
N CYS A 7 -64.26 -17.65 0.22
CA CYS A 7 -62.84 -17.40 0.40
C CYS A 7 -62.01 -17.95 -0.76
N LYS A 8 -61.04 -17.19 -1.25
CA LYS A 8 -60.18 -17.56 -2.39
C LYS A 8 -59.27 -18.78 -2.19
N ALA A 9 -59.00 -19.17 -0.93
CA ALA A 9 -58.14 -20.31 -0.59
C ALA A 9 -58.92 -21.53 -0.10
N CYS A 10 -59.73 -21.38 0.97
CA CYS A 10 -60.44 -22.49 1.60
C CYS A 10 -61.93 -22.60 1.21
N TYR A 11 -62.43 -21.74 0.30
CA TYR A 11 -63.80 -21.73 -0.21
C TYR A 11 -64.94 -21.60 0.83
N GLY A 12 -64.62 -21.36 2.11
CA GLY A 12 -65.63 -21.09 3.15
C GLY A 12 -66.31 -19.73 2.98
N LEU A 13 -67.51 -19.59 3.56
CA LEU A 13 -68.29 -18.34 3.53
C LEU A 13 -67.59 -17.24 4.34
N VAL A 14 -67.43 -16.07 3.73
CA VAL A 14 -66.80 -14.91 4.33
C VAL A 14 -67.58 -13.65 3.98
N ASN A 15 -67.72 -12.73 4.94
CA ASN A 15 -68.31 -11.43 4.68
C ASN A 15 -67.49 -10.68 3.60
N THR A 16 -68.16 -10.10 2.59
CA THR A 16 -67.51 -9.35 1.50
C THR A 16 -66.61 -8.20 1.96
N LYS A 17 -66.83 -7.66 3.17
CA LYS A 17 -66.00 -6.61 3.77
C LYS A 17 -64.81 -7.13 4.58
N ALA A 18 -64.70 -8.45 4.79
CA ALA A 18 -63.62 -9.03 5.59
C ALA A 18 -62.26 -8.86 4.90
N LYS A 19 -61.26 -8.43 5.68
CA LYS A 19 -59.87 -8.30 5.20
C LYS A 19 -59.14 -9.65 5.20
N TYR A 20 -59.44 -10.50 6.17
CA TYR A 20 -58.88 -11.85 6.32
C TYR A 20 -60.01 -12.87 6.50
N CYS A 21 -59.82 -14.09 6.00
CA CYS A 21 -60.74 -15.18 6.26
C CYS A 21 -60.60 -15.66 7.72
N PRO A 22 -61.69 -15.84 8.48
CA PRO A 22 -61.63 -16.32 9.86
C PRO A 22 -61.16 -17.78 9.98
N HIS A 23 -61.39 -18.60 8.94
CA HIS A 23 -61.04 -20.03 8.96
C HIS A 23 -59.56 -20.29 8.62
N CYS A 24 -59.07 -19.72 7.52
CA CYS A 24 -57.72 -20.01 7.01
C CYS A 24 -56.76 -18.82 7.10
N ARG A 25 -57.20 -17.68 7.66
CA ARG A 25 -56.43 -16.43 7.78
C ARG A 25 -55.87 -15.87 6.47
N THR A 26 -56.34 -16.37 5.31
CA THR A 26 -55.90 -15.88 4.00
C THR A 26 -56.46 -14.49 3.74
N PRO A 27 -55.66 -13.55 3.23
CA PRO A 27 -56.09 -12.20 2.89
C PRO A 27 -57.05 -12.22 1.70
N GLN A 28 -58.19 -11.54 1.81
CA GLN A 28 -59.23 -11.58 0.77
C GLN A 28 -59.07 -10.47 -0.29
N ASN A 29 -58.39 -9.38 0.06
CA ASN A 29 -58.11 -8.27 -0.85
C ASN A 29 -56.59 -8.04 -1.05
N ARG A 30 -56.24 -7.37 -2.15
CA ARG A 30 -54.84 -7.11 -2.54
C ARG A 30 -54.06 -6.31 -1.49
N LEU A 31 -54.72 -5.39 -0.77
CA LEU A 31 -54.09 -4.55 0.25
C LEU A 31 -53.71 -5.36 1.51
N SER A 32 -54.58 -6.26 1.97
CA SER A 32 -54.27 -7.18 3.07
C SER A 32 -53.17 -8.18 2.70
N ALA A 33 -53.15 -8.66 1.44
CA ALA A 33 -52.08 -9.52 0.95
C ALA A 33 -50.74 -8.78 0.93
N PHE A 34 -50.71 -7.55 0.41
CA PHE A 34 -49.50 -6.73 0.41
C PHE A 34 -48.97 -6.48 1.83
N LYS A 35 -49.84 -6.11 2.78
CA LYS A 35 -49.44 -5.91 4.19
C LYS A 35 -48.89 -7.17 4.86
N GLN A 36 -49.41 -8.35 4.50
CA GLN A 36 -48.91 -9.62 5.03
C GLN A 36 -47.52 -9.97 4.52
N TYR A 37 -47.21 -9.67 3.25
CA TYR A 37 -45.90 -9.98 2.65
C TYR A 37 -44.87 -8.84 2.76
N LEU A 38 -45.31 -7.62 3.10
CA LEU A 38 -44.43 -6.46 3.30
C LEU A 38 -43.20 -6.72 4.19
N PRO A 39 -43.29 -7.37 5.37
CA PRO A 39 -42.10 -7.64 6.19
C PRO A 39 -41.09 -8.57 5.50
N LEU A 40 -41.55 -9.55 4.70
CA LEU A 40 -40.68 -10.46 3.96
C LEU A 40 -39.96 -9.73 2.82
N ILE A 41 -40.65 -8.81 2.14
CA ILE A 41 -40.06 -7.96 1.10
C ILE A 41 -38.97 -7.07 1.71
N ILE A 42 -39.21 -6.48 2.89
CA ILE A 42 -38.21 -5.65 3.59
C ILE A 42 -36.98 -6.49 3.96
N ILE A 43 -37.15 -7.68 4.51
CA ILE A 43 -36.04 -8.59 4.85
C ILE A 43 -35.24 -8.95 3.58
N PHE A 44 -35.92 -9.29 2.50
CA PHE A 44 -35.27 -9.62 1.23
C PHE A 44 -34.45 -8.44 0.68
N LEU A 45 -35.01 -7.22 0.73
CA LEU A 45 -34.28 -6.01 0.32
C LEU A 45 -33.06 -5.76 1.20
N ILE A 46 -33.16 -5.91 2.52
CA ILE A 46 -32.01 -5.76 3.43
C ILE A 46 -30.89 -6.73 3.07
N ILE A 47 -31.22 -8.01 2.82
CA ILE A 47 -30.24 -9.03 2.42
C ILE A 47 -29.64 -8.72 1.04
N PHE A 48 -30.45 -8.30 0.09
CA PHE A 48 -29.99 -7.97 -1.26
C PHE A 48 -29.04 -6.75 -1.27
N PHE A 49 -29.38 -5.71 -0.51
CA PHE A 49 -28.53 -4.52 -0.39
C PHE A 49 -27.27 -4.78 0.44
N SER A 50 -27.31 -5.61 1.49
CA SER A 50 -26.11 -5.95 2.25
C SER A 50 -25.09 -6.74 1.43
N VAL A 51 -25.54 -7.71 0.62
CA VAL A 51 -24.65 -8.51 -0.24
C VAL A 51 -24.03 -7.68 -1.36
N THR A 52 -24.78 -6.76 -1.96
CA THR A 52 -24.27 -5.90 -3.04
C THR A 52 -23.35 -4.81 -2.50
N PHE A 53 -23.62 -4.26 -1.31
CA PHE A 53 -22.75 -3.26 -0.67
C PHE A 53 -21.39 -3.85 -0.28
N VAL A 54 -21.34 -5.07 0.28
CA VAL A 54 -20.08 -5.75 0.64
C VAL A 54 -19.18 -6.02 -0.57
N LYS A 55 -19.76 -6.29 -1.75
CA LYS A 55 -18.96 -6.44 -2.98
C LYS A 55 -18.44 -5.11 -3.53
N SER A 56 -19.15 -4.01 -3.30
CA SER A 56 -18.74 -2.70 -3.82
C SER A 56 -17.62 -2.04 -3.01
N THR A 57 -17.46 -2.39 -1.73
CA THR A 57 -16.42 -1.80 -0.87
C THR A 57 -15.12 -2.62 -0.82
N ASN A 58 -15.13 -3.84 -1.35
CA ASN A 58 -14.00 -4.77 -1.33
C ASN A 58 -13.26 -4.86 -2.68
N ASN A 59 -13.25 -3.78 -3.46
CA ASN A 59 -12.37 -3.66 -4.63
C ASN A 59 -10.94 -3.22 -4.26
N ASN A 60 -10.57 -3.26 -2.98
CA ASN A 60 -9.15 -3.23 -2.60
C ASN A 60 -8.56 -4.59 -2.94
N GLU A 61 -8.17 -4.74 -4.20
CA GLU A 61 -7.28 -5.80 -4.66
C GLU A 61 -6.05 -5.75 -3.76
N TYR A 62 -5.88 -6.78 -2.93
CA TYR A 62 -4.72 -6.92 -2.06
C TYR A 62 -3.50 -7.10 -2.97
N GLN A 63 -2.78 -6.00 -3.21
CA GLN A 63 -1.47 -6.04 -3.83
C GLN A 63 -0.47 -6.41 -2.73
N PRO A 64 0.32 -7.48 -2.90
CA PRO A 64 1.38 -7.79 -1.93
C PRO A 64 2.36 -6.60 -1.85
N PRO A 65 2.95 -6.33 -0.67
CA PRO A 65 3.93 -5.26 -0.53
C PRO A 65 5.12 -5.52 -1.47
N VAL A 66 5.55 -4.48 -2.18
CA VAL A 66 6.61 -4.57 -3.19
C VAL A 66 7.96 -4.61 -2.46
N SER A 67 8.69 -5.72 -2.57
CA SER A 67 9.98 -5.88 -1.89
C SER A 67 11.14 -5.28 -2.70
N PHE A 68 12.05 -4.58 -2.02
CA PHE A 68 13.30 -4.10 -2.63
C PHE A 68 14.15 -5.23 -3.21
N VAL A 69 14.15 -6.40 -2.56
CA VAL A 69 14.96 -7.56 -2.99
C VAL A 69 14.59 -7.99 -4.42
N ASP A 70 13.31 -7.91 -4.77
CA ASP A 70 12.81 -8.33 -6.09
C ASP A 70 13.17 -7.33 -7.20
N HIS A 71 13.46 -6.07 -6.84
CA HIS A 71 13.76 -4.97 -7.77
C HIS A 71 15.18 -4.41 -7.62
N LYS A 72 16.06 -5.13 -6.91
CA LYS A 72 17.40 -4.65 -6.58
C LYS A 72 18.24 -4.29 -7.82
N ASP A 73 18.09 -5.06 -8.89
CA ASP A 73 18.85 -4.85 -10.13
C ASP A 73 18.32 -3.66 -10.96
N GLU A 74 17.14 -3.12 -10.63
CA GLU A 74 16.52 -1.97 -11.31
C GLU A 74 16.91 -0.64 -10.66
N ILE A 75 17.51 -0.67 -9.47
CA ILE A 75 17.89 0.50 -8.67
C ILE A 75 19.41 0.50 -8.50
N ILE A 76 20.10 1.25 -9.34
CA ILE A 76 21.55 1.18 -9.47
C ILE A 76 22.23 2.50 -9.13
N VAL A 77 23.47 2.42 -8.63
CA VAL A 77 24.33 3.60 -8.52
C VAL A 77 24.93 3.87 -9.89
N LYS A 78 24.43 4.92 -10.56
CA LYS A 78 24.83 5.31 -11.91
C LYS A 78 26.24 5.93 -11.95
N SER A 79 26.55 6.74 -10.96
CA SER A 79 27.87 7.38 -10.81
C SER A 79 28.13 7.73 -9.36
N SER A 80 29.42 7.82 -8.99
CA SER A 80 29.85 8.31 -7.69
C SER A 80 31.25 8.92 -7.76
N GLU A 81 31.45 9.97 -6.97
CA GLU A 81 32.70 10.70 -6.84
C GLU A 81 33.09 10.77 -5.36
N LEU A 82 34.36 10.53 -5.08
CA LEU A 82 34.96 10.70 -3.75
C LEU A 82 35.71 12.02 -3.70
N SER A 83 35.39 12.82 -2.69
CA SER A 83 36.08 14.06 -2.34
C SER A 83 36.41 14.08 -0.86
N PHE A 84 37.31 14.97 -0.47
CA PHE A 84 37.71 15.15 0.93
C PHE A 84 37.40 16.57 1.37
N SER A 85 36.97 16.73 2.62
CA SER A 85 36.77 18.05 3.23
C SER A 85 37.46 18.12 4.58
N ASP A 86 38.03 19.29 4.89
CA ASP A 86 38.66 19.53 6.18
C ASP A 86 37.60 19.58 7.28
N CYS A 87 37.85 18.86 8.37
CA CYS A 87 37.07 19.00 9.60
C CYS A 87 37.61 20.22 10.34
N GLY A 88 37.08 21.42 10.02
CA GLY A 88 37.62 22.74 10.41
C GLY A 88 38.36 22.81 11.76
N ASP A 89 37.69 22.46 12.86
CA ASP A 89 38.25 22.54 14.23
C ASP A 89 38.82 21.21 14.78
N CYS A 90 38.80 20.15 13.98
CA CYS A 90 39.15 18.81 14.41
C CYS A 90 40.63 18.55 14.07
N LYS A 91 41.53 18.63 15.07
CA LYS A 91 42.97 18.24 15.04
C LYS A 91 43.42 17.44 13.78
N LYS A 92 43.59 18.11 12.64
CA LYS A 92 44.00 17.53 11.34
C LYS A 92 43.21 16.29 10.89
N LYS A 93 41.89 16.24 11.12
CA LYS A 93 41.05 15.16 10.62
C LYS A 93 40.38 15.59 9.31
N ILE A 94 40.36 14.68 8.34
CA ILE A 94 39.63 14.87 7.07
C ILE A 94 38.34 14.06 7.12
N ASN A 95 37.35 14.48 6.33
CA ASN A 95 36.13 13.73 6.10
C ASN A 95 36.11 13.22 4.67
N THR A 96 35.67 11.98 4.48
CA THR A 96 35.33 11.43 3.18
C THR A 96 33.93 11.90 2.81
N VAL A 97 33.77 12.46 1.62
CA VAL A 97 32.48 12.87 1.06
C VAL A 97 32.29 12.13 -0.26
N THR A 98 31.32 11.23 -0.29
CA THR A 98 30.91 10.53 -1.51
C THR A 98 29.59 11.12 -2.00
N ILE A 99 29.61 11.70 -3.20
CA ILE A 99 28.41 12.19 -3.88
C ILE A 99 28.18 11.29 -5.08
N GLY A 100 26.94 10.90 -5.33
CA GLY A 100 26.62 10.08 -6.48
C GLY A 100 25.19 10.26 -6.94
N MET A 101 24.82 9.45 -7.93
CA MET A 101 23.47 9.39 -8.48
C MET A 101 22.94 7.96 -8.42
N ILE A 102 21.72 7.83 -7.93
CA ILE A 102 20.94 6.60 -8.00
C ILE A 102 19.99 6.75 -9.20
N GLU A 103 19.93 5.72 -10.02
CA GLU A 103 18.97 5.57 -11.11
C GLU A 103 17.96 4.49 -10.72
N ASN A 104 16.68 4.80 -10.90
CA ASN A 104 15.59 3.86 -10.70
C ASN A 104 14.91 3.61 -12.04
N SER A 105 15.12 2.42 -12.59
CA SER A 105 14.48 1.96 -13.83
C SER A 105 13.18 1.18 -13.59
N SER A 106 12.78 1.00 -12.32
CA SER A 106 11.55 0.32 -11.97
C SER A 106 10.32 1.22 -12.13
N GLN A 107 9.14 0.57 -12.16
CA GLN A 107 7.84 1.25 -12.14
C GLN A 107 7.43 1.73 -10.73
N TYR A 108 8.25 1.47 -9.72
CA TYR A 108 7.95 1.78 -8.32
C TYR A 108 8.84 2.92 -7.81
N GLY A 109 8.32 3.70 -6.85
CA GLY A 109 9.12 4.71 -6.17
C GLY A 109 9.80 4.12 -4.94
N TRP A 110 11.02 4.57 -4.65
CA TRP A 110 11.83 4.05 -3.54
C TRP A 110 12.33 5.16 -2.64
N GLU A 111 12.41 4.88 -1.33
CA GLU A 111 12.88 5.80 -0.30
C GLU A 111 13.61 5.06 0.84
N ASN A 112 14.08 5.81 1.85
CA ASN A 112 14.75 5.27 3.03
C ASN A 112 15.96 4.38 2.70
N PHE A 113 16.77 4.83 1.75
CA PHE A 113 17.93 4.10 1.24
C PHE A 113 18.97 3.82 2.33
N GLN A 114 19.37 2.56 2.44
CA GLN A 114 20.57 2.14 3.19
C GLN A 114 21.74 2.02 2.22
N ILE A 115 22.70 2.93 2.31
CA ILE A 115 23.85 3.00 1.42
C ILE A 115 25.12 2.62 2.18
N GLU A 116 25.90 1.73 1.58
CA GLU A 116 27.25 1.41 2.04
C GLU A 116 28.28 1.93 1.03
N VAL A 117 29.27 2.69 1.51
CA VAL A 117 30.44 3.07 0.72
C VAL A 117 31.65 2.32 1.27
N ARG A 118 32.35 1.60 0.39
CA ARG A 118 33.59 0.89 0.69
C ARG A 118 34.76 1.61 0.05
N PHE A 119 35.83 1.83 0.80
CA PHE A 119 37.02 2.54 0.36
C PHE A 119 38.23 1.61 0.29
N PHE A 120 38.99 1.72 -0.79
CA PHE A 120 40.09 0.82 -1.09
C PHE A 120 41.40 1.58 -1.31
N ASN A 121 42.51 0.98 -0.90
CA ASN A 121 43.85 1.48 -1.20
C ASN A 121 44.31 1.08 -2.62
N THR A 122 45.53 1.49 -2.99
CA THR A 122 46.14 1.21 -4.30
C THR A 122 46.36 -0.29 -4.56
N GLU A 123 46.47 -1.10 -3.51
CA GLU A 123 46.57 -2.57 -3.58
C GLU A 123 45.19 -3.24 -3.72
N GLY A 124 44.09 -2.45 -3.73
CA GLY A 124 42.72 -2.96 -3.78
C GLY A 124 42.22 -3.51 -2.43
N LYS A 125 42.93 -3.28 -1.33
CA LYS A 125 42.52 -3.69 0.01
C LYS A 125 41.48 -2.72 0.57
N LEU A 126 40.42 -3.25 1.16
CA LEU A 126 39.44 -2.47 1.92
C LEU A 126 40.13 -1.83 3.14
N ILE A 127 40.09 -0.51 3.21
CA ILE A 127 40.75 0.26 4.28
C ILE A 127 39.78 1.04 5.16
N ASP A 128 38.59 1.32 4.66
CA ASP A 128 37.53 2.04 5.38
C ASP A 128 36.16 1.71 4.77
N SER A 129 35.10 1.92 5.54
CA SER A 129 33.72 1.72 5.11
C SER A 129 32.76 2.56 5.95
N VAL A 130 31.75 3.13 5.30
CA VAL A 130 30.62 3.79 5.95
C VAL A 130 29.33 3.12 5.51
N SER A 131 28.40 2.92 6.44
CA SER A 131 27.03 2.52 6.16
C SER A 131 26.10 3.55 6.78
N ASP A 132 25.27 4.18 5.96
CA ASP A 132 24.38 5.24 6.39
C ASP A 132 22.97 5.06 5.82
N SER A 133 21.98 5.51 6.57
CA SER A 133 20.58 5.55 6.14
C SER A 133 20.24 6.97 5.72
N ILE A 134 19.99 7.18 4.44
CA ILE A 134 19.68 8.51 3.91
C ILE A 134 18.18 8.76 3.99
N TYR A 135 17.73 9.18 5.17
CA TYR A 135 16.33 9.55 5.41
C TYR A 135 15.92 10.76 4.54
N GLY A 136 14.71 10.69 3.97
CA GLY A 136 14.16 11.75 3.13
C GLY A 136 14.69 11.80 1.69
N LEU A 137 15.63 10.92 1.33
CA LEU A 137 15.97 10.67 -0.07
C LEU A 137 14.94 9.74 -0.69
N ALA A 138 14.29 10.19 -1.75
CA ALA A 138 13.34 9.41 -2.53
C ALA A 138 13.66 9.52 -4.01
N VAL A 139 13.52 8.41 -4.73
CA VAL A 139 13.65 8.35 -6.19
C VAL A 139 12.32 7.88 -6.78
N GLN A 140 11.81 8.65 -7.73
CA GLN A 140 10.54 8.35 -8.40
C GLN A 140 10.76 7.23 -9.44
N PRO A 141 9.68 6.56 -9.91
CA PRO A 141 9.78 5.61 -11.02
C PRO A 141 10.47 6.22 -12.24
N ASN A 142 11.34 5.45 -12.91
CA ASN A 142 12.03 5.85 -14.14
C ASN A 142 12.77 7.20 -14.03
N SER A 143 13.41 7.46 -12.89
CA SER A 143 14.06 8.74 -12.60
C SER A 143 15.39 8.58 -11.87
N GLU A 144 16.09 9.70 -11.69
CA GLU A 144 17.39 9.75 -11.02
C GLU A 144 17.36 10.72 -9.84
N VAL A 145 18.12 10.42 -8.79
CA VAL A 145 18.30 11.30 -7.64
C VAL A 145 19.76 11.31 -7.20
N SER A 146 20.25 12.47 -6.75
CA SER A 146 21.58 12.58 -6.17
C SER A 146 21.56 12.23 -4.68
N PHE A 147 22.63 11.59 -4.21
CA PHE A 147 22.84 11.30 -2.80
C PHE A 147 24.20 11.81 -2.35
N ARG A 148 24.36 11.98 -1.03
CA ARG A 148 25.63 12.32 -0.39
C ARG A 148 25.79 11.51 0.87
N VAL A 149 26.90 10.78 0.97
CA VAL A 149 27.37 10.14 2.20
C VAL A 149 28.61 10.87 2.69
N PHE A 150 28.65 11.17 3.98
CA PHE A 150 29.75 11.87 4.64
C PHE A 150 30.14 11.10 5.89
N GLU A 151 31.44 10.89 6.09
CA GLU A 151 31.98 10.27 7.29
C GLU A 151 33.38 10.79 7.58
N ARG A 152 33.81 10.69 8.84
CA ARG A 152 35.19 10.95 9.21
C ARG A 152 36.08 9.82 8.71
N ALA A 153 37.12 10.19 7.97
CA ALA A 153 38.10 9.24 7.45
C ALA A 153 38.81 8.47 8.57
N ALA A 154 38.90 7.14 8.44
CA ALA A 154 39.67 6.29 9.36
C ALA A 154 41.18 6.33 9.07
N LYS A 155 41.55 6.66 7.82
CA LYS A 155 42.93 6.74 7.31
C LYS A 155 43.29 8.15 6.80
N PRO A 156 44.60 8.46 6.62
CA PRO A 156 45.04 9.64 5.87
C PRO A 156 44.54 9.63 4.42
N GLN A 157 44.39 10.80 3.81
CA GLN A 157 43.82 10.95 2.46
C GLN A 157 44.57 10.12 1.41
N GLU A 158 45.89 10.02 1.56
CA GLU A 158 46.80 9.39 0.61
C GLU A 158 46.61 7.88 0.54
N GLU A 159 45.97 7.25 1.54
CA GLU A 159 45.67 5.82 1.52
C GLU A 159 44.44 5.49 0.65
N TYR A 160 43.55 6.45 0.37
CA TYR A 160 42.33 6.23 -0.41
C TYR A 160 42.64 6.32 -1.91
N SER A 161 42.49 5.20 -2.61
CA SER A 161 42.70 5.13 -4.06
C SER A 161 41.41 5.00 -4.86
N SER A 162 40.42 4.26 -4.34
CA SER A 162 39.14 4.06 -5.03
C SER A 162 38.01 3.80 -4.03
N HIS A 163 36.77 3.86 -4.51
CA HIS A 163 35.58 3.60 -3.72
C HIS A 163 34.57 2.80 -4.51
N LYS A 164 33.66 2.12 -3.81
CA LYS A 164 32.48 1.46 -4.38
C LYS A 164 31.27 1.76 -3.50
N VAL A 165 30.13 2.01 -4.13
CA VAL A 165 28.87 2.29 -3.44
C VAL A 165 27.91 1.13 -3.67
N TYR A 166 27.20 0.74 -2.62
CA TYR A 166 26.21 -0.31 -2.62
C TYR A 166 24.91 0.21 -2.02
N ILE A 167 23.79 -0.14 -2.65
CA ILE A 167 22.46 0.01 -2.07
C ILE A 167 22.13 -1.33 -1.42
N ASN A 168 22.07 -1.33 -0.09
CA ASN A 168 21.82 -2.54 0.69
C ASN A 168 20.32 -2.79 0.86
N ASP A 169 19.55 -1.71 1.01
CA ASP A 169 18.10 -1.76 1.20
C ASP A 169 17.42 -0.44 0.80
N ALA A 170 16.13 -0.51 0.53
CA ALA A 170 15.23 0.64 0.33
C ALA A 170 13.78 0.20 0.61
N SER A 171 12.89 1.16 0.83
CA SER A 171 11.45 0.90 1.03
C SER A 171 10.63 1.47 -0.12
N ASN A 172 9.49 0.87 -0.43
CA ASN A 172 8.61 1.41 -1.46
C ASN A 172 7.88 2.65 -0.91
N ILE A 173 7.78 3.71 -1.70
CA ILE A 173 7.09 4.96 -1.30
C ILE A 173 5.60 4.70 -0.97
N SER A 174 4.96 3.71 -1.60
CA SER A 174 3.57 3.37 -1.32
C SER A 174 3.36 2.63 0.01
N ASP A 175 4.41 2.16 0.69
CA ASP A 175 4.26 1.41 1.94
C ASP A 175 3.76 2.27 3.12
N TYR A 176 3.63 3.59 2.93
CA TYR A 176 3.18 4.55 3.95
C TYR A 176 1.74 5.10 3.79
N TYR A 177 1.01 4.71 2.74
CA TYR A 177 -0.38 5.16 2.48
C TYR A 177 -1.37 4.00 2.41
#